data_AF-A0A3E0Q175-F1
#
_entry.id   AF-A0A3E0Q175-F1
#
_cell.length_a   1.000
_cell.length_b   1.000
_cell.length_c   1.000
_cell.angle_alpha   90.00
_cell.angle_beta   90.00
_cell.angle_gamma   90.00
#
_symmetry.space_group_name_H-M   'P 1'
#
loop_
_entity.id
_entity.type
_entity.pdbx_description
1 polymer ?
#
loop_
_entity_poly.entity_id
_entity_poly.type
_entity_poly.pdbx_seq_one_letter_code
_entity_poly.pdbx_strand_id
1 'polypeptide(L)'
;MSQQSTNVPLEIPAKSSRSSFSSRQLEKICYRLGTSVKSGIPIAEAWENETQLLRRSKRKAFERVQAQLKAGGSLADAMAAERDFPSLLSEMVRVGEESGRLDQALLRVADHYRALVRMKRTFLQGVTWPMLQLSAAAVVVSFFFIVLHVLETRIAGLVAPDVFLMGFSPLENLVVFWAVLVGGGLALFLLVKGVKSGWFGSLPMRAAMMVPLLGSTIKELALSRFAWAFGAAVDTGMNAAKAMQLGLRSTQNRYYQSHEREIATSLAAGEDFFSALHRTDAFPADLLQAVRTGELTGELTEGLQRLSDDYQEQSSMNLRRIGQISGFGIFMTVGSVLAFSVLFMYAGYLSMVSDALSGHSLTLEQIRADQVELTRSALTAPAPSLSELDTSENGERANEASGEEPAKPKNPIIATRDAMVKDFVENNEDFKQFESIYKTLGRYNEMTPDEFLDAIAPAPAPQPRPVPSPAPQGESAGEEGEREGSSSD
;
A
#
# COMPACT_ATOMS: atom_id res chain seq x y z
N MET A 1 28.84 20.30 -37.45
CA MET A 1 28.46 18.98 -38.00
C MET A 1 29.69 18.10 -37.83
N SER A 2 29.77 17.18 -36.87
CA SER A 2 29.01 15.93 -36.77
C SER A 2 29.16 15.42 -35.32
N GLN A 3 28.04 15.27 -34.61
CA GLN A 3 28.01 14.55 -33.33
C GLN A 3 28.10 13.06 -33.63
N GLN A 4 29.24 12.44 -33.35
CA GLN A 4 29.35 10.99 -33.33
C GLN A 4 29.04 10.51 -31.90
N SER A 5 27.78 10.11 -31.72
CA SER A 5 27.31 9.37 -30.55
C SER A 5 28.09 8.05 -30.46
N THR A 6 29.13 8.02 -29.64
CA THR A 6 29.79 6.77 -29.27
C THR A 6 28.92 6.04 -28.25
N ASN A 7 27.98 5.25 -28.77
CA ASN A 7 27.36 4.16 -28.05
C ASN A 7 28.44 3.13 -27.71
N VAL A 8 29.13 3.33 -26.59
CA VAL A 8 30.01 2.30 -26.02
C VAL A 8 29.10 1.23 -25.40
N PRO A 9 29.18 -0.04 -25.86
CA PRO A 9 28.40 -1.11 -25.26
C PRO A 9 28.91 -1.36 -23.84
N LEU A 10 28.00 -1.19 -22.87
CA LEU A 10 28.21 -1.45 -21.45
C LEU A 10 28.26 -2.97 -21.21
N GLU A 11 29.33 -3.64 -21.64
CA GLU A 11 29.64 -4.97 -21.13
C GLU A 11 30.25 -4.84 -19.72
N ILE A 12 29.64 -5.54 -18.76
CA ILE A 12 30.00 -5.54 -17.34
C ILE A 12 30.72 -6.85 -17.04
N PRO A 13 31.96 -6.87 -16.52
CA PRO A 13 32.51 -8.10 -15.97
C PRO A 13 31.78 -8.47 -14.67
N ALA A 14 31.47 -9.76 -14.57
CA ALA A 14 30.74 -10.40 -13.50
C ALA A 14 31.48 -10.40 -12.15
N LYS A 15 31.36 -9.32 -11.35
CA LYS A 15 31.56 -9.42 -9.90
C LYS A 15 30.73 -8.39 -9.14
N SER A 16 29.41 -8.35 -9.38
CA SER A 16 28.49 -7.78 -8.38
C SER A 16 28.39 -8.75 -7.19
N SER A 17 29.47 -8.84 -6.40
CA SER A 17 29.45 -9.61 -5.16
C SER A 17 28.50 -8.92 -4.21
N ARG A 18 27.30 -9.49 -4.03
CA ARG A 18 26.36 -9.01 -3.02
C ARG A 18 27.09 -9.13 -1.67
N SER A 19 27.47 -8.00 -1.09
CA SER A 19 28.06 -7.99 0.23
C SER A 19 27.08 -8.60 1.23
N SER A 20 27.58 -9.52 2.04
CA SER A 20 26.81 -10.18 3.10
C SER A 20 26.24 -9.21 4.14
N PHE A 21 26.94 -8.10 4.34
CA PHE A 21 26.69 -7.16 5.42
C PHE A 21 25.65 -6.10 5.02
N SER A 22 24.75 -5.80 5.95
CA SER A 22 23.85 -4.65 5.81
C SER A 22 24.62 -3.34 5.88
N SER A 23 24.19 -2.30 5.18
CA SER A 23 24.78 -0.95 5.24
C SER A 23 24.91 -0.43 6.67
N ARG A 24 23.95 -0.76 7.57
CA ARG A 24 24.04 -0.40 8.99
C ARG A 24 25.17 -1.12 9.73
N GLN A 25 25.47 -2.36 9.37
CA GLN A 25 26.57 -3.10 9.98
C GLN A 25 27.90 -2.55 9.48
N LEU A 26 28.02 -2.32 8.17
CA LEU A 26 29.22 -1.73 7.58
C LEU A 26 29.50 -0.34 8.16
N GLU A 27 28.49 0.52 8.32
CA GLU A 27 28.64 1.82 8.97
C GLU A 27 29.25 1.70 10.38
N LYS A 28 28.67 0.86 11.23
CA LYS A 28 29.15 0.68 12.61
C LYS A 28 30.56 0.09 12.68
N ILE A 29 30.84 -0.93 11.88
CA ILE A 29 32.14 -1.59 11.84
C ILE A 29 33.21 -0.60 11.38
N CYS A 30 32.98 0.08 10.26
CA CYS A 30 33.94 1.06 9.72
C CYS A 30 34.14 2.22 10.68
N TYR A 31 33.06 2.71 11.33
CA TYR A 31 33.16 3.78 12.32
C TYR A 31 34.01 3.37 13.52
N ARG A 32 33.78 2.17 14.09
CA ARG A 32 34.53 1.70 15.25
C ARG A 32 35.99 1.41 14.91
N LEU A 33 36.26 0.71 13.80
CA LEU A 33 37.62 0.47 13.33
C LEU A 33 38.36 1.80 13.07
N GLY A 34 37.73 2.74 12.35
CA GLY A 34 38.34 4.04 12.07
C GLY A 34 38.62 4.84 13.34
N THR A 35 37.70 4.83 14.32
CA THR A 35 37.92 5.48 15.62
C THR A 35 39.03 4.81 16.42
N SER A 36 39.08 3.48 16.45
CA SER A 36 40.14 2.73 17.15
C SER A 36 41.52 3.01 16.56
N VAL A 37 41.65 2.97 15.23
CA VAL A 37 42.92 3.29 14.54
C VAL A 37 43.30 4.76 14.78
N LYS A 38 42.34 5.68 14.75
CA LYS A 38 42.57 7.10 15.09
C LYS A 38 43.10 7.29 16.51
N SER A 39 42.67 6.44 17.44
CA SER A 39 43.15 6.42 18.83
C SER A 39 44.50 5.72 19.01
N GLY A 40 45.15 5.27 17.93
CA GLY A 40 46.44 4.59 17.95
C GLY A 40 46.38 3.09 18.23
N ILE A 41 45.17 2.49 18.27
CA ILE A 41 45.04 1.03 18.42
C ILE A 41 45.45 0.36 17.09
N PRO A 42 46.38 -0.62 17.11
CA PRO A 42 46.76 -1.36 15.91
C PRO A 42 45.54 -1.99 15.22
N ILE A 43 45.46 -1.87 13.89
CA ILE A 43 44.31 -2.36 13.12
C ILE A 43 44.05 -3.86 13.33
N ALA A 44 45.09 -4.66 13.53
CA ALA A 44 44.94 -6.09 13.81
C ALA A 44 44.19 -6.36 15.12
N GLU A 45 44.47 -5.58 16.16
CA GLU A 45 43.79 -5.67 17.46
C GLU A 45 42.35 -5.14 17.36
N ALA A 46 42.16 -3.98 16.70
CA ALA A 46 40.83 -3.43 16.47
C ALA A 46 39.93 -4.41 15.68
N TRP A 47 40.49 -5.09 14.67
CA TRP A 47 39.79 -6.09 13.87
C TRP A 47 39.44 -7.35 14.67
N GLU A 48 40.33 -7.79 15.56
CA GLU A 48 40.08 -8.91 16.47
C GLU A 48 38.89 -8.61 17.39
N ASN A 49 38.86 -7.42 17.99
CA ASN A 49 37.76 -6.97 18.84
C ASN A 49 36.44 -6.93 18.06
N GLU A 50 36.44 -6.42 16.82
CA GLU A 50 35.27 -6.44 15.95
C GLU A 50 34.78 -7.85 15.61
N THR A 51 35.70 -8.78 15.34
CA THR A 51 35.40 -10.18 15.02
C THR A 51 34.64 -10.85 16.16
N GLN A 52 34.98 -10.52 17.41
CA GLN A 52 34.33 -11.07 18.60
C GLN A 52 32.87 -10.61 18.75
N LEU A 53 32.52 -9.43 18.25
CA LEU A 53 31.15 -8.88 18.30
C LEU A 53 30.22 -9.48 17.23
N LEU A 54 30.77 -10.21 16.24
CA LEU A 54 29.99 -10.74 15.11
C LEU A 54 29.30 -12.08 15.42
N ARG A 55 28.11 -12.25 14.84
CA ARG A 55 27.38 -13.52 14.81
C ARG A 55 28.16 -14.58 14.01
N ARG A 56 28.00 -15.87 14.38
CA ARG A 56 28.71 -17.00 13.76
C ARG A 56 28.69 -17.02 12.23
N SER A 57 27.57 -16.65 11.60
CA SER A 57 27.44 -16.67 10.12
C SER A 57 28.34 -15.67 9.39
N LYS A 58 28.68 -14.54 10.03
CA LYS A 58 29.52 -13.48 9.45
C LYS A 58 30.97 -13.51 9.95
N ARG A 59 31.20 -14.24 11.05
CA ARG A 59 32.51 -14.32 11.72
C ARG A 59 33.58 -14.95 10.84
N LYS A 60 33.24 -16.00 10.07
CA LYS A 60 34.22 -16.71 9.22
C LYS A 60 34.96 -15.80 8.24
N ALA A 61 34.25 -14.85 7.61
CA ALA A 61 34.86 -13.90 6.69
C ALA A 61 35.86 -12.97 7.42
N PHE A 62 35.51 -12.53 8.62
CA PHE A 62 36.37 -11.69 9.46
C PHE A 62 37.59 -12.46 9.98
N GLU A 63 37.42 -13.73 10.37
CA GLU A 63 38.53 -14.60 10.79
C GLU A 63 39.53 -14.84 9.66
N ARG A 64 39.06 -14.99 8.41
CA ARG A 64 39.95 -15.12 7.25
C ARG A 64 40.74 -13.85 6.97
N VAL A 65 40.12 -12.68 7.10
CA VAL A 65 40.82 -11.38 7.01
C VAL A 65 41.82 -11.25 8.17
N GLN A 66 41.42 -11.58 9.40
CA GLN A 66 42.27 -11.53 10.58
C GLN A 66 43.51 -12.41 10.42
N ALA A 67 43.37 -13.61 9.84
CA ALA A 67 44.50 -14.51 9.60
C ALA A 67 45.53 -13.91 8.64
N GLN A 68 45.08 -13.27 7.55
CA GLN A 68 45.99 -12.58 6.61
C GLN A 68 46.67 -11.37 7.26
N LEU A 69 45.93 -10.62 8.08
CA LEU A 69 46.44 -9.46 8.78
C LEU A 69 47.50 -9.85 9.83
N LYS A 70 47.27 -10.95 10.58
CA LYS A 70 48.25 -11.54 11.52
C LYS A 70 49.49 -12.08 10.81
N ALA A 71 49.37 -12.47 9.54
CA ALA A 71 50.50 -12.86 8.70
C ALA A 71 51.26 -11.67 8.08
N GLY A 72 50.86 -10.42 8.37
CA GLY A 72 51.49 -9.21 7.84
C GLY A 72 51.02 -8.79 6.45
N GLY A 73 49.91 -9.35 5.95
CA GLY A 73 49.30 -8.94 4.69
C GLY A 73 48.55 -7.62 4.76
N SER A 74 48.24 -7.03 3.60
CA SER A 74 47.39 -5.84 3.48
C SER A 74 45.93 -6.15 3.85
N LEU A 75 45.30 -5.26 4.63
CA LEU A 75 43.87 -5.32 4.94
C LEU A 75 43.03 -5.17 3.67
N ALA A 76 43.42 -4.27 2.77
CA ALA A 76 42.71 -4.05 1.52
C ALA A 76 42.67 -5.31 0.64
N ASP A 77 43.80 -5.99 0.49
CA ASP A 77 43.91 -7.24 -0.28
C ASP A 77 43.11 -8.37 0.40
N ALA A 78 43.22 -8.50 1.72
CA ALA A 78 42.48 -9.50 2.48
C ALA A 78 40.96 -9.32 2.36
N MET A 79 40.46 -8.08 2.40
CA MET A 79 39.04 -7.80 2.20
C MET A 79 38.59 -7.99 0.75
N ALA A 80 39.43 -7.65 -0.23
CA ALA A 80 39.11 -7.80 -1.66
C ALA A 80 39.01 -9.28 -2.10
N ALA A 81 39.76 -10.16 -1.43
CA ALA A 81 39.68 -11.61 -1.61
C ALA A 81 38.32 -12.19 -1.14
N GLU A 82 37.71 -11.56 -0.14
CA GLU A 82 36.46 -12.00 0.46
C GLU A 82 35.23 -11.43 -0.27
N ARG A 83 34.28 -12.31 -0.64
CA ARG A 83 33.06 -11.91 -1.34
C ARG A 83 32.09 -11.11 -0.47
N ASP A 84 32.24 -11.21 0.85
CA ASP A 84 31.33 -10.62 1.81
C ASP A 84 31.49 -9.10 1.93
N PHE A 85 32.65 -8.55 1.55
CA PHE A 85 32.94 -7.11 1.61
C PHE A 85 32.66 -6.40 0.28
N PRO A 86 32.08 -5.20 0.32
CA PRO A 86 31.94 -4.35 -0.88
C PRO A 86 33.30 -3.91 -1.42
N SER A 87 33.43 -3.84 -2.75
CA SER A 87 34.63 -3.32 -3.43
C SER A 87 35.00 -1.90 -2.99
N LEU A 88 34.01 -1.05 -2.73
CA LEU A 88 34.22 0.30 -2.20
C LEU A 88 35.05 0.29 -0.90
N LEU A 89 34.76 -0.65 0.01
CA LEU A 89 35.47 -0.71 1.30
C LEU A 89 36.93 -1.12 1.08
N SER A 90 37.19 -2.13 0.24
CA SER A 90 38.56 -2.55 -0.06
C SER A 90 39.38 -1.48 -0.78
N GLU A 91 38.80 -0.76 -1.74
CA GLU A 91 39.53 0.30 -2.45
C GLU A 91 39.83 1.50 -1.56
N MET A 92 38.87 1.94 -0.75
CA MET A 92 39.10 3.05 0.19
C MET A 92 40.12 2.67 1.25
N VAL A 93 40.09 1.44 1.77
CA VAL A 93 41.12 0.96 2.70
C VAL A 93 42.46 0.83 2.02
N ARG A 94 42.53 0.45 0.73
CA ARG A 94 43.79 0.47 -0.03
C ARG A 94 44.40 1.87 -0.05
N VAL A 95 43.59 2.88 -0.36
CA VAL A 95 44.03 4.28 -0.29
C VAL A 95 44.56 4.60 1.10
N GLY A 96 43.81 4.27 2.15
CA GLY A 96 44.20 4.54 3.52
C GLY A 96 45.47 3.81 3.98
N GLU A 97 45.70 2.58 3.55
CA GLU A 97 46.93 1.83 3.84
C GLU A 97 48.13 2.43 3.11
N GLU A 98 47.97 2.71 1.81
CA GLU A 98 49.05 3.27 0.99
C GLU A 98 49.39 4.72 1.36
N SER A 99 48.40 5.51 1.80
CA SER A 99 48.58 6.89 2.24
C SER A 99 48.82 7.01 3.75
N GLY A 100 48.85 5.91 4.51
CA GLY A 100 48.97 5.95 5.97
C GLY A 100 47.81 6.64 6.71
N ARG A 101 46.66 6.86 6.04
CA ARG A 101 45.46 7.55 6.58
C ARG A 101 44.28 6.59 6.70
N LEU A 102 44.56 5.38 7.21
CA LEU A 102 43.59 4.29 7.32
C LEU A 102 42.38 4.66 8.21
N ASP A 103 42.62 5.42 9.28
CA ASP A 103 41.57 5.95 10.15
C ASP A 103 40.56 6.81 9.36
N GLN A 104 41.06 7.74 8.55
CA GLN A 104 40.23 8.63 7.75
C GLN A 104 39.48 7.86 6.66
N ALA A 105 40.14 6.88 6.03
CA ALA A 105 39.53 6.01 5.03
C ALA A 105 38.30 5.27 5.57
N LEU A 106 38.47 4.63 6.74
CA LEU A 106 37.41 3.89 7.42
C LEU A 106 36.26 4.81 7.85
N LEU A 107 36.57 5.99 8.38
CA LEU A 107 35.55 6.99 8.75
C LEU A 107 34.79 7.49 7.51
N ARG A 108 35.47 7.71 6.38
CA ARG A 108 34.83 8.15 5.13
C ARG A 108 33.85 7.11 4.60
N VAL A 109 34.25 5.83 4.64
CA VAL A 109 33.36 4.72 4.28
C VAL A 109 32.19 4.59 5.26
N ALA A 110 32.43 4.83 6.55
CA ALA A 110 31.37 4.85 7.55
C ALA A 110 30.32 5.93 7.25
N ASP A 111 30.74 7.16 6.94
CA ASP A 111 29.84 8.26 6.60
C ASP A 111 29.05 8.01 5.32
N HIS A 112 29.66 7.37 4.32
CA HIS A 112 28.96 6.90 3.13
C HIS A 112 27.79 5.96 3.49
N TYR A 113 28.06 4.91 4.27
CA TYR A 113 27.01 3.97 4.68
C TYR A 113 25.99 4.61 5.64
N ARG A 114 26.41 5.57 6.47
CA ARG A 114 25.53 6.36 7.33
C ARG A 114 24.52 7.15 6.52
N ALA A 115 24.95 7.78 5.42
CA ALA A 115 24.06 8.51 4.53
C ALA A 115 23.02 7.57 3.89
N LEU A 116 23.41 6.37 3.43
CA LEU A 116 22.49 5.37 2.91
C LEU A 116 21.47 4.88 3.95
N VAL A 117 21.93 4.65 5.20
CA VAL A 117 21.05 4.25 6.31
C VAL A 117 20.05 5.36 6.64
N ARG A 118 20.48 6.62 6.65
CA ARG A 118 19.61 7.79 6.86
C ARG A 118 18.57 7.91 5.75
N MET A 119 18.97 7.84 4.48
CA MET A 119 18.05 7.86 3.34
C MET A 119 16.98 6.76 3.48
N LYS A 120 17.40 5.52 3.75
CA LYS A 120 16.47 4.40 3.92
C LYS A 120 15.51 4.63 5.09
N ARG A 121 15.99 5.19 6.20
CA ARG A 121 15.14 5.53 7.35
C ARG A 121 14.10 6.58 6.98
N THR A 122 14.51 7.66 6.32
CA THR A 122 13.60 8.74 5.88
C THR A 122 12.56 8.22 4.89
N PHE A 123 12.97 7.38 3.94
CA PHE A 123 12.05 6.70 3.02
C PHE A 123 11.01 5.87 3.79
N LEU A 124 11.46 5.00 4.70
CA LEU A 124 10.55 4.16 5.49
C LEU A 124 9.59 5.02 6.32
N GLN A 125 10.05 6.11 6.92
CA GLN A 125 9.19 7.04 7.66
C GLN A 125 8.11 7.66 6.77
N GLY A 126 8.45 8.04 5.54
CA GLY A 126 7.48 8.56 4.57
C GLY A 126 6.46 7.52 4.09
N VAL A 127 6.82 6.24 4.07
CA VAL A 127 5.95 5.14 3.62
C VAL A 127 5.07 4.58 4.73
N THR A 128 5.45 4.70 6.00
CA THR A 128 4.69 4.14 7.14
C THR A 128 3.25 4.64 7.18
N TRP A 129 3.04 5.96 7.05
CA TRP A 129 1.69 6.54 7.13
C TRP A 129 0.78 6.13 5.97
N PRO A 130 1.21 6.21 4.69
CA PRO A 130 0.44 5.68 3.56
C PRO A 130 0.04 4.22 3.71
N MET A 131 0.92 3.36 4.25
CA MET A 131 0.61 1.94 4.45
C MET A 131 -0.48 1.73 5.50
N LEU A 132 -0.46 2.52 6.59
CA LEU A 132 -1.54 2.49 7.57
C LEU A 132 -2.88 2.93 6.94
N GLN A 133 -2.86 4.01 6.17
CA GLN A 133 -4.05 4.51 5.47
C GLN A 133 -4.59 3.49 4.45
N LEU A 134 -3.71 2.84 3.68
CA LEU A 134 -4.07 1.77 2.75
C LEU A 134 -4.71 0.58 3.48
N SER A 135 -4.17 0.20 4.64
CA SER A 135 -4.73 -0.89 5.44
C SER A 135 -6.12 -0.57 5.99
N ALA A 136 -6.33 0.66 6.50
CA ALA A 136 -7.62 1.12 6.99
C ALA A 136 -8.66 1.16 5.86
N ALA A 137 -8.27 1.65 4.68
CA ALA A 137 -9.13 1.66 3.52
C ALA A 137 -9.50 0.26 3.04
N ALA A 138 -8.57 -0.70 3.07
CA ALA A 138 -8.88 -2.09 2.72
C ALA A 138 -9.96 -2.68 3.64
N VAL A 139 -9.94 -2.34 4.94
CA VAL A 139 -10.99 -2.74 5.89
C VAL A 139 -12.32 -2.07 5.56
N VAL A 140 -12.33 -0.76 5.32
CA VAL A 140 -13.57 -0.01 4.99
C VAL A 140 -14.21 -0.51 3.69
N VAL A 141 -13.40 -0.71 2.64
CA VAL A 141 -13.88 -1.25 1.35
C VAL A 141 -14.40 -2.68 1.53
N SER A 142 -13.74 -3.50 2.36
CA SER A 142 -14.23 -4.84 2.65
C SER A 142 -15.59 -4.81 3.36
N PHE A 143 -15.73 -3.94 4.37
CA PHE A 143 -16.99 -3.76 5.08
C PHE A 143 -18.10 -3.27 4.14
N PHE A 144 -17.82 -2.33 3.23
CA PHE A 144 -18.76 -1.85 2.24
C PHE A 144 -19.34 -2.99 1.39
N PHE A 145 -18.51 -3.88 0.83
CA PHE A 145 -18.99 -5.01 0.04
C PHE A 145 -19.81 -6.01 0.86
N ILE A 146 -19.45 -6.25 2.12
CA ILE A 146 -20.24 -7.10 3.02
C ILE A 146 -21.62 -6.50 3.27
N VAL A 147 -21.70 -5.19 3.53
CA VAL A 147 -22.98 -4.50 3.73
C VAL A 147 -23.83 -4.55 2.46
N LEU A 148 -23.25 -4.32 1.28
CA LEU A 148 -23.98 -4.45 0.01
C LEU A 148 -24.56 -5.86 -0.17
N HIS A 149 -23.79 -6.90 0.13
CA HIS A 149 -24.27 -8.28 0.08
C HIS A 149 -25.44 -8.53 1.03
N VAL A 150 -25.34 -8.05 2.27
CA VAL A 150 -26.42 -8.18 3.25
C VAL A 150 -27.67 -7.42 2.78
N LEU A 151 -27.51 -6.25 2.17
CA LEU A 151 -28.63 -5.44 1.72
C LEU A 151 -29.36 -6.06 0.52
N GLU A 152 -28.61 -6.60 -0.44
CA GLU A 152 -29.13 -7.37 -1.58
C GLU A 152 -29.90 -8.62 -1.12
N THR A 153 -29.41 -9.34 -0.10
CA THR A 153 -30.09 -10.54 0.43
C THR A 153 -31.31 -10.23 1.30
N ARG A 154 -31.45 -8.98 1.79
CA ARG A 154 -32.54 -8.57 2.69
C ARG A 154 -33.63 -7.77 1.98
N ILE A 155 -33.30 -7.05 0.91
CA ILE A 155 -34.24 -6.23 0.15
C ILE A 155 -34.50 -6.87 -1.21
N ALA A 156 -35.72 -7.37 -1.41
CA ALA A 156 -36.12 -7.99 -2.66
C ALA A 156 -36.08 -6.97 -3.83
N GLY A 157 -35.44 -7.33 -4.94
CA GLY A 157 -35.33 -6.49 -6.14
C GLY A 157 -34.17 -5.49 -6.12
N LEU A 158 -33.35 -5.48 -5.06
CA LEU A 158 -32.18 -4.63 -4.98
C LEU A 158 -30.99 -5.27 -5.70
N VAL A 159 -30.59 -4.72 -6.85
CA VAL A 159 -29.37 -5.14 -7.54
C VAL A 159 -28.22 -4.30 -7.02
N ALA A 160 -27.24 -4.95 -6.40
CA ALA A 160 -26.06 -4.25 -5.94
C ALA A 160 -25.26 -3.68 -7.13
N PRO A 161 -24.69 -2.47 -7.00
CA PRO A 161 -23.95 -1.83 -8.08
C PRO A 161 -22.69 -2.64 -8.42
N ASP A 162 -22.47 -2.88 -9.71
CA ASP A 162 -21.30 -3.58 -10.21
C ASP A 162 -20.06 -2.67 -10.18
N VAL A 163 -19.28 -2.80 -9.10
CA VAL A 163 -18.14 -1.92 -8.84
C VAL A 163 -16.98 -2.15 -9.80
N PHE A 164 -16.80 -3.37 -10.33
CA PHE A 164 -15.69 -3.65 -11.23
C PHE A 164 -16.09 -3.67 -12.71
N LEU A 165 -17.37 -3.40 -13.02
CA LEU A 165 -17.93 -3.47 -14.39
C LEU A 165 -17.71 -4.86 -15.03
N MET A 166 -17.70 -5.90 -14.21
CA MET A 166 -17.45 -7.29 -14.62
C MET A 166 -18.69 -8.20 -14.45
N GLY A 167 -19.81 -7.66 -13.98
CA GLY A 167 -21.06 -8.38 -13.72
C GLY A 167 -21.03 -9.24 -12.46
N PHE A 168 -20.14 -8.91 -11.50
CA PHE A 168 -19.91 -9.73 -10.31
C PHE A 168 -20.81 -9.34 -9.14
N SER A 169 -21.18 -10.35 -8.35
CA SER A 169 -21.88 -10.16 -7.08
C SER A 169 -21.01 -9.43 -6.05
N PRO A 170 -21.58 -8.84 -4.98
CA PRO A 170 -20.82 -8.13 -3.96
C PRO A 170 -19.71 -8.97 -3.29
N LEU A 171 -19.93 -10.28 -3.08
CA LEU A 171 -18.90 -11.17 -2.52
C LEU A 171 -17.78 -11.47 -3.51
N GLU A 172 -18.10 -11.64 -4.80
CA GLU A 172 -17.09 -11.82 -5.84
C GLU A 172 -16.24 -10.56 -6.01
N ASN A 173 -16.85 -9.37 -5.95
CA ASN A 173 -16.15 -8.09 -5.96
C ASN A 173 -15.17 -7.96 -4.77
N LEU A 174 -15.53 -8.46 -3.58
CA LEU A 174 -14.62 -8.50 -2.44
C LEU A 174 -13.40 -9.40 -2.70
N VAL A 175 -13.60 -10.57 -3.29
CA VAL A 175 -12.51 -11.50 -3.65
C VAL A 175 -11.59 -10.86 -4.69
N VAL A 176 -12.15 -10.24 -5.72
CA VAL A 176 -11.40 -9.52 -6.76
C VAL A 176 -10.59 -8.38 -6.17
N PHE A 177 -11.17 -7.59 -5.26
CA PHE A 177 -10.46 -6.51 -4.56
C PHE A 177 -9.20 -7.02 -3.83
N TRP A 178 -9.33 -8.08 -3.04
CA TRP A 178 -8.18 -8.68 -2.35
C TRP A 178 -7.19 -9.32 -3.33
N ALA A 179 -7.66 -9.96 -4.39
CA ALA A 179 -6.81 -10.53 -5.43
C ALA A 179 -5.97 -9.44 -6.14
N VAL A 180 -6.57 -8.29 -6.44
CA VAL A 180 -5.86 -7.13 -7.03
C VAL A 180 -4.87 -6.53 -6.03
N LEU A 181 -5.26 -6.36 -4.76
CA LEU A 181 -4.40 -5.78 -3.74
C LEU A 181 -3.18 -6.67 -3.46
N VAL A 182 -3.40 -7.98 -3.26
CA VAL A 182 -2.32 -8.96 -3.03
C VAL A 182 -1.50 -9.17 -4.29
N GLY A 183 -2.14 -9.27 -5.46
CA GLY A 183 -1.49 -9.43 -6.76
C GLY A 183 -0.61 -8.24 -7.12
N GLY A 184 -1.10 -7.02 -6.92
CA GLY A 184 -0.34 -5.78 -7.10
C GLY A 184 0.84 -5.69 -6.13
N GLY A 185 0.64 -6.05 -4.85
CA GLY A 185 1.71 -6.14 -3.86
C GLY A 185 2.79 -7.16 -4.23
N LEU A 186 2.39 -8.34 -4.72
CA LEU A 186 3.30 -9.39 -5.19
C LEU A 186 4.05 -8.96 -6.45
N ALA A 187 3.38 -8.34 -7.41
CA ALA A 187 3.99 -7.79 -8.62
C ALA A 187 5.04 -6.73 -8.27
N LEU A 188 4.73 -5.80 -7.36
CA LEU A 188 5.68 -4.81 -6.86
C LEU A 188 6.87 -5.46 -6.14
N PHE A 189 6.62 -6.48 -5.31
CA PHE A 189 7.68 -7.23 -4.63
C PHE A 189 8.62 -7.93 -5.62
N LEU A 190 8.06 -8.60 -6.63
CA LEU A 190 8.81 -9.27 -7.70
C LEU A 190 9.58 -8.26 -8.56
N LEU A 191 8.99 -7.10 -8.87
CA LEU A 191 9.65 -6.00 -9.57
C LEU A 191 10.88 -5.52 -8.79
N VAL A 192 10.71 -5.20 -7.50
CA VAL A 192 11.81 -4.75 -6.63
C VAL A 192 12.90 -5.82 -6.51
N LYS A 193 12.52 -7.09 -6.37
CA LYS A 193 13.46 -8.21 -6.31
C LYS A 193 14.19 -8.40 -7.64
N GLY A 194 13.49 -8.27 -8.77
CA GLY A 194 14.05 -8.34 -10.11
C GLY A 194 15.09 -7.25 -10.37
N VAL A 195 14.78 -6.01 -10.00
CA VAL A 195 15.71 -4.87 -10.08
C VAL A 195 16.94 -5.13 -9.21
N LYS A 196 16.76 -5.55 -7.94
CA LYS A 196 17.88 -5.88 -7.05
C LYS A 196 18.68 -7.09 -7.51
N SER A 197 18.06 -8.02 -8.22
CA SER A 197 18.73 -9.23 -8.69
C SER A 197 19.49 -9.03 -9.99
N GLY A 198 19.39 -7.85 -10.62
CA GLY A 198 19.99 -7.58 -11.92
C GLY A 198 19.24 -8.22 -13.09
N TRP A 199 17.98 -8.66 -12.87
CA TRP A 199 17.17 -9.29 -13.92
C TRP A 199 16.97 -8.35 -15.12
N PHE A 200 16.87 -7.05 -14.86
CA PHE A 200 16.71 -6.01 -15.88
C PHE A 200 18.05 -5.47 -16.43
N GLY A 201 19.20 -6.08 -16.11
CA GLY A 201 20.51 -5.63 -16.60
C GLY A 201 20.82 -4.18 -16.21
N SER A 202 21.24 -3.37 -17.20
CA SER A 202 21.64 -1.96 -17.01
C SER A 202 20.48 -0.95 -17.09
N LEU A 203 19.25 -1.39 -17.42
CA LEU A 203 18.07 -0.53 -17.55
C LEU A 203 17.75 0.28 -16.28
N PRO A 204 17.76 -0.32 -15.07
CA PRO A 204 17.50 0.43 -13.83
C PRO A 204 18.53 1.52 -13.58
N MET A 205 19.78 1.27 -13.95
CA MET A 205 20.88 2.25 -13.80
C MET A 205 20.71 3.40 -14.79
N ARG A 206 20.33 3.10 -16.04
CA ARG A 206 20.01 4.14 -17.05
C ARG A 206 18.82 4.99 -16.59
N ALA A 207 17.74 4.37 -16.12
CA ALA A 207 16.58 5.08 -15.59
C ALA A 207 16.95 5.93 -14.36
N ALA A 208 17.80 5.41 -13.46
CA ALA A 208 18.30 6.14 -12.31
C ALA A 208 19.12 7.39 -12.71
N MET A 209 19.88 7.32 -13.80
CA MET A 209 20.63 8.46 -14.32
C MET A 209 19.75 9.52 -15.01
N MET A 210 18.55 9.16 -15.47
CA MET A 210 17.59 10.13 -16.02
C MET A 210 16.88 10.94 -14.93
N VAL A 211 16.87 10.45 -13.69
CA VAL A 211 16.31 11.20 -12.56
C VAL A 211 17.35 12.24 -12.12
N PRO A 212 17.11 13.55 -12.33
CA PRO A 212 18.14 14.58 -12.18
C PRO A 212 18.76 14.62 -10.77
N LEU A 213 17.94 14.41 -9.74
CA LEU A 213 18.41 14.40 -8.35
C LEU A 213 19.25 13.16 -8.00
N LEU A 214 18.93 12.00 -8.58
CA LEU A 214 19.64 10.76 -8.30
C LEU A 214 20.95 10.68 -9.09
N GLY A 215 20.94 11.13 -10.35
CA GLY A 215 22.13 11.23 -11.19
C GLY A 215 23.19 12.17 -10.60
N SER A 216 22.79 13.37 -10.14
CA SER A 216 23.71 14.31 -9.50
C SER A 216 24.31 13.73 -8.22
N THR A 217 23.50 13.07 -7.39
CA THR A 217 23.95 12.43 -6.15
C THR A 217 24.99 11.34 -6.40
N ILE A 218 24.78 10.47 -7.41
CA ILE A 218 25.73 9.42 -7.76
C ILE A 218 27.05 10.03 -8.24
N LYS A 219 26.98 11.11 -9.04
CA LYS A 219 28.15 11.86 -9.49
C LYS A 219 28.91 12.51 -8.33
N GLU A 220 28.23 13.30 -7.51
CA GLU A 220 28.79 13.97 -6.32
C GLU A 220 29.48 12.96 -5.38
N LEU A 221 28.87 11.79 -5.16
CA LEU A 221 29.43 10.75 -4.31
C LEU A 221 30.66 10.05 -4.92
N ALA A 222 30.71 9.92 -6.24
CA ALA A 222 31.88 9.41 -6.94
C ALA A 222 33.04 10.41 -6.88
N LEU A 223 32.73 11.70 -7.09
CA LEU A 223 33.70 12.79 -7.05
C LEU A 223 34.21 13.09 -5.63
N SER A 224 33.36 12.95 -4.59
CA SER A 224 33.81 13.12 -3.21
C SER A 224 34.88 12.10 -2.83
N ARG A 225 34.70 10.84 -3.22
CA ARG A 225 35.67 9.76 -3.00
C ARG A 225 36.93 9.97 -3.82
N PHE A 226 36.79 10.39 -5.08
CA PHE A 226 37.93 10.74 -5.93
C PHE A 226 38.77 11.83 -5.30
N ALA A 227 38.16 12.96 -4.95
CA ALA A 227 38.87 14.11 -4.41
C ALA A 227 39.54 13.77 -3.07
N TRP A 228 38.85 13.04 -2.19
CA TRP A 228 39.44 12.57 -0.93
C TRP A 228 40.64 11.64 -1.19
N ALA A 229 40.47 10.61 -2.02
CA ALA A 229 41.49 9.60 -2.23
C ALA A 229 42.70 10.15 -3.00
N PHE A 230 42.46 10.99 -3.99
CA PHE A 230 43.51 11.66 -4.75
C PHE A 230 44.27 12.65 -3.84
N GLY A 231 43.58 13.48 -3.07
CA GLY A 231 44.20 14.38 -2.11
C GLY A 231 45.02 13.64 -1.04
N ALA A 232 44.50 12.54 -0.50
CA ALA A 232 45.22 11.70 0.46
C ALA A 232 46.48 11.05 -0.14
N ALA A 233 46.43 10.63 -1.40
CA ALA A 233 47.57 10.04 -2.09
C ALA A 233 48.64 11.08 -2.49
N VAL A 234 48.22 12.30 -2.86
CA VAL A 234 49.15 13.40 -3.16
C VAL A 234 49.87 13.88 -1.89
N ASP A 235 49.15 13.95 -0.76
CA ASP A 235 49.70 14.36 0.55
C ASP A 235 50.91 13.51 1.00
N THR A 236 50.93 12.22 0.64
CA THR A 236 52.04 11.32 0.96
C THR A 236 53.19 11.35 -0.04
N GLY A 237 53.16 12.27 -1.01
CA GLY A 237 54.20 12.40 -2.04
C GLY A 237 54.24 11.23 -3.02
N MET A 238 53.13 10.49 -3.18
CA MET A 238 53.05 9.44 -4.20
C MET A 238 53.24 10.03 -5.60
N ASN A 239 53.80 9.25 -6.53
CA ASN A 239 53.88 9.64 -7.93
C ASN A 239 52.47 10.01 -8.46
N ALA A 240 52.39 11.12 -9.20
CA ALA A 240 51.18 11.68 -9.81
C ALA A 240 50.29 10.62 -10.49
N ALA A 241 50.86 9.74 -11.32
CA ALA A 241 50.11 8.71 -12.03
C ALA A 241 49.48 7.68 -11.07
N LYS A 242 50.21 7.30 -10.01
CA LYS A 242 49.72 6.36 -8.99
C LYS A 242 48.65 7.00 -8.12
N ALA A 243 48.85 8.24 -7.68
CA ALA A 243 47.86 9.00 -6.91
C ALA A 243 46.55 9.16 -7.68
N MET A 244 46.64 9.48 -8.98
CA MET A 244 45.49 9.59 -9.87
C MET A 244 44.76 8.25 -10.02
N GLN A 245 45.49 7.16 -10.25
CA GLN A 245 44.91 5.82 -10.34
C GLN A 245 44.12 5.45 -9.06
N LEU A 246 44.68 5.73 -7.89
CA LEU A 246 44.03 5.45 -6.61
C LEU A 246 42.75 6.29 -6.41
N GLY A 247 42.81 7.56 -6.80
CA GLY A 247 41.65 8.45 -6.84
C GLY A 247 40.53 7.93 -7.75
N LEU A 248 40.86 7.59 -8.99
CA LEU A 248 39.88 7.13 -10.00
C LEU A 248 39.24 5.80 -9.62
N ARG A 249 40.00 4.85 -9.05
CA ARG A 249 39.44 3.57 -8.57
C ARG A 249 38.46 3.77 -7.41
N SER A 250 38.73 4.74 -6.54
CA SER A 250 37.88 5.08 -5.39
C SER A 250 36.51 5.65 -5.78
N THR A 251 36.36 6.18 -7.00
CA THR A 251 35.05 6.64 -7.52
C THR A 251 33.98 5.54 -7.47
N GLN A 252 34.40 4.28 -7.72
CA GLN A 252 33.51 3.14 -7.96
C GLN A 252 32.44 3.42 -9.03
N ASN A 253 32.80 4.25 -10.01
CA ASN A 253 31.95 4.60 -11.13
C ASN A 253 32.69 4.30 -12.44
N ARG A 254 32.12 3.40 -13.25
CA ARG A 254 32.74 2.93 -14.49
C ARG A 254 33.02 4.06 -15.48
N TYR A 255 32.19 5.11 -15.48
CA TYR A 255 32.38 6.28 -16.34
C TYR A 255 33.69 7.01 -16.03
N TYR A 256 34.04 7.19 -14.75
CA TYR A 256 35.30 7.83 -14.38
C TYR A 256 36.49 6.88 -14.49
N GLN A 257 36.29 5.60 -14.14
CA GLN A 257 37.34 4.58 -14.22
C GLN A 257 37.78 4.27 -15.66
N SER A 258 36.93 4.44 -16.67
CA SER A 258 37.32 4.20 -18.07
C SER A 258 38.42 5.14 -18.55
N HIS A 259 38.56 6.33 -17.94
CA HIS A 259 39.60 7.30 -18.29
C HIS A 259 40.92 7.09 -17.53
N GLU A 260 41.01 6.08 -16.65
CA GLU A 260 42.20 5.83 -15.81
C GLU A 260 43.49 5.71 -16.62
N ARG A 261 43.48 4.90 -17.69
CA ARG A 261 44.68 4.67 -18.52
C ARG A 261 45.12 5.93 -19.26
N GLU A 262 44.16 6.68 -19.81
CA GLU A 262 44.42 7.90 -20.59
C GLU A 262 45.05 8.99 -19.72
N ILE A 263 44.48 9.23 -18.53
CA ILE A 263 44.98 10.22 -17.58
C ILE A 263 46.34 9.78 -17.03
N ALA A 264 46.50 8.52 -16.63
CA ALA A 264 47.77 8.00 -16.11
C ALA A 264 48.90 8.09 -17.14
N THR A 265 48.62 7.84 -18.42
CA THR A 265 49.61 7.97 -19.50
C THR A 265 50.01 9.42 -19.71
N SER A 266 49.06 10.35 -19.65
CA SER A 266 49.32 11.80 -19.79
C SER A 266 50.17 12.33 -18.65
N LEU A 267 49.88 11.94 -17.40
CA LEU A 267 50.69 12.29 -16.23
C LEU A 267 52.09 11.67 -16.28
N ALA A 268 52.22 10.43 -16.78
CA ALA A 268 53.52 9.80 -16.99
C ALA A 268 54.36 10.51 -18.07
N ALA A 269 53.71 11.18 -19.02
CA ALA A 269 54.36 12.02 -20.02
C ALA A 269 54.75 13.43 -19.49
N GLY A 270 54.44 13.74 -18.22
CA GLY A 270 54.81 14.99 -17.57
C GLY A 270 53.81 16.14 -17.74
N GLU A 271 52.58 15.86 -18.20
CA GLU A 271 51.52 16.86 -18.20
C GLU A 271 51.04 17.19 -16.77
N ASP A 272 50.55 18.42 -16.59
CA ASP A 272 49.93 18.88 -15.35
C ASP A 272 48.57 18.18 -15.09
N PHE A 273 48.14 18.14 -13.82
CA PHE A 273 46.92 17.43 -13.43
C PHE A 273 45.67 18.04 -14.08
N PHE A 274 45.60 19.37 -14.19
CA PHE A 274 44.47 20.05 -14.81
C PHE A 274 44.31 19.64 -16.28
N SER A 275 45.38 19.69 -17.07
CA SER A 275 45.41 19.36 -18.50
C SER A 275 45.04 17.90 -18.74
N ALA A 276 45.58 16.99 -17.91
CA ALA A 276 45.30 15.56 -18.01
C ALA A 276 43.82 15.25 -17.72
N LEU A 277 43.19 15.93 -16.77
CA LEU A 277 41.77 15.76 -16.46
C LEU A 277 40.86 16.46 -17.48
N HIS A 278 41.20 17.70 -17.87
CA HIS A 278 40.40 18.52 -18.78
C HIS A 278 40.25 17.87 -20.15
N ARG A 279 41.28 17.18 -20.66
CA ARG A 279 41.25 16.48 -21.96
C ARG A 279 40.12 15.44 -22.08
N THR A 280 39.70 14.86 -20.96
CA THR A 280 38.69 13.79 -20.95
C THR A 280 37.26 14.31 -21.02
N ASP A 281 37.02 15.61 -20.82
CA ASP A 281 35.70 16.25 -20.69
C ASP A 281 34.74 15.55 -19.67
N ALA A 282 35.27 14.67 -18.81
CA ALA A 282 34.47 13.86 -17.91
C ALA A 282 34.18 14.55 -16.56
N PHE A 283 35.07 15.46 -16.16
CA PHE A 283 35.07 16.10 -14.83
C PHE A 283 34.38 17.47 -14.87
N PRO A 284 33.65 17.84 -13.80
CA PRO A 284 33.00 19.14 -13.73
C PRO A 284 34.00 20.29 -13.51
N ALA A 285 33.59 21.50 -13.88
CA ALA A 285 34.45 22.68 -13.90
C ALA A 285 34.98 23.10 -12.52
N ASP A 286 34.20 22.92 -11.47
CA ASP A 286 34.58 23.17 -10.08
C ASP A 286 35.74 22.28 -9.62
N LEU A 287 35.72 20.98 -9.98
CA LEU A 287 36.83 20.07 -9.72
C LEU A 287 38.08 20.46 -10.49
N LEU A 288 37.94 20.75 -11.79
CA LEU A 288 39.06 21.17 -12.62
C LEU A 288 39.67 22.48 -12.09
N GLN A 289 38.85 23.43 -11.65
CA GLN A 289 39.31 24.68 -11.06
C GLN A 289 40.03 24.45 -9.72
N ALA A 290 39.53 23.55 -8.87
CA ALA A 290 40.18 23.20 -7.60
C ALA A 290 41.56 22.58 -7.85
N VAL A 291 41.67 21.66 -8.81
CA VAL A 291 42.94 21.04 -9.22
C VAL A 291 43.89 22.10 -9.76
N ARG A 292 43.45 22.93 -10.71
CA ARG A 292 44.27 23.99 -11.29
C ARG A 292 44.79 24.97 -10.24
N THR A 293 43.91 25.41 -9.35
CA THR A 293 44.28 26.38 -8.30
C THR A 293 45.26 25.75 -7.33
N GLY A 294 44.96 24.56 -6.83
CA GLY A 294 45.82 23.86 -5.88
C GLY A 294 47.17 23.43 -6.48
N GLU A 295 47.22 23.11 -7.77
CA GLU A 295 48.48 22.81 -8.46
C GLU A 295 49.36 24.05 -8.62
N LEU A 296 48.75 25.22 -8.93
CA LEU A 296 49.48 26.49 -9.03
C LEU A 296 49.94 27.04 -7.68
N THR A 297 49.14 26.86 -6.61
CA THR A 297 49.48 27.35 -5.27
C THR A 297 50.26 26.36 -4.43
N GLY A 298 50.39 25.11 -4.88
CA GLY A 298 50.96 24.01 -4.10
C GLY A 298 50.03 23.46 -3.01
N GLU A 299 48.78 23.90 -2.95
CA GLU A 299 47.76 23.51 -1.95
C GLU A 299 46.73 22.52 -2.53
N LEU A 300 47.18 21.60 -3.40
CA LEU A 300 46.31 20.62 -4.06
C LEU A 300 45.58 19.72 -3.05
N THR A 301 46.29 19.32 -1.99
CA THR A 301 45.74 18.47 -0.92
C THR A 301 44.56 19.14 -0.23
N GLU A 302 44.74 20.39 0.21
CA GLU A 302 43.73 21.17 0.93
C GLU A 302 42.52 21.48 0.04
N GLY A 303 42.78 21.86 -1.22
CA GLY A 303 41.73 22.12 -2.21
C GLY A 303 40.87 20.89 -2.48
N LEU A 304 41.48 19.73 -2.66
CA LEU A 304 40.77 18.47 -2.90
C LEU A 304 40.05 17.96 -1.65
N GLN A 305 40.62 18.11 -0.45
CA GLN A 305 39.95 17.76 0.80
C GLN A 305 38.68 18.59 1.01
N ARG A 306 38.77 19.92 0.82
CA ARG A 306 37.62 20.82 0.92
C ARG A 306 36.55 20.45 -0.11
N LEU A 307 36.93 20.27 -1.37
CA LEU A 307 35.98 19.87 -2.42
C LEU A 307 35.33 18.51 -2.15
N SER A 308 36.10 17.56 -1.61
CA SER A 308 35.59 16.26 -1.17
C SER A 308 34.50 16.41 -0.11
N ASP A 309 34.71 17.27 0.88
CA ASP A 309 33.74 17.55 1.94
C ASP A 309 32.50 18.25 1.41
N ASP A 310 32.66 19.23 0.52
CA ASP A 310 31.54 19.91 -0.14
C ASP A 310 30.66 18.91 -0.93
N TYR A 311 31.26 18.04 -1.75
CA TYR A 311 30.51 17.00 -2.45
C TYR A 311 29.88 15.96 -1.51
N GLN A 312 30.56 15.63 -0.40
CA GLN A 312 30.01 14.70 0.58
C GLN A 312 28.80 15.30 1.32
N GLU A 313 28.84 16.59 1.62
CA GLU A 313 27.71 17.32 2.20
C GLU A 313 26.54 17.39 1.21
N GLN A 314 26.78 17.85 -0.02
CA GLN A 314 25.77 17.94 -1.08
C GLN A 314 25.10 16.59 -1.35
N SER A 315 25.89 15.52 -1.53
CA SER A 315 25.36 14.17 -1.76
C SER A 315 24.54 13.66 -0.57
N SER A 316 24.95 13.95 0.66
CA SER A 316 24.20 13.55 1.86
C SER A 316 22.85 14.28 1.99
N MET A 317 22.83 15.57 1.64
CA MET A 317 21.61 16.38 1.59
C MET A 317 20.68 15.89 0.48
N ASN A 318 21.23 15.61 -0.71
CA ASN A 318 20.46 15.11 -1.85
C ASN A 318 19.89 13.71 -1.56
N LEU A 319 20.65 12.80 -0.93
CA LEU A 319 20.12 11.51 -0.44
C LEU A 319 18.95 11.69 0.53
N ARG A 320 19.03 12.65 1.46
CA ARG A 320 17.91 12.97 2.36
C ARG A 320 16.70 13.48 1.59
N ARG A 321 16.90 14.41 0.64
CA ARG A 321 15.83 14.95 -0.22
C ARG A 321 15.18 13.85 -1.06
N ILE A 322 15.97 12.95 -1.65
CA ILE A 322 15.46 11.78 -2.38
C ILE A 322 14.56 10.95 -1.47
N GLY A 323 14.99 10.65 -0.24
CA GLY A 323 14.19 9.92 0.74
C GLY A 323 12.85 10.62 1.07
N GLN A 324 12.86 11.95 1.20
CA GLN A 324 11.66 12.75 1.48
C GLN A 324 10.70 12.80 0.29
N ILE A 325 11.21 13.12 -0.91
CA ILE A 325 10.42 13.23 -2.14
C ILE A 325 9.81 11.89 -2.51
N SER A 326 10.57 10.80 -2.42
CA SER A 326 10.06 9.45 -2.68
C SER A 326 8.98 9.03 -1.67
N GLY A 327 9.17 9.35 -0.39
CA GLY A 327 8.14 9.12 0.64
C GLY A 327 6.85 9.90 0.37
N PHE A 328 6.97 11.20 0.06
CA PHE A 328 5.83 12.04 -0.29
C PHE A 328 5.12 11.59 -1.57
N GLY A 329 5.87 11.17 -2.60
CA GLY A 329 5.31 10.62 -3.83
C GLY A 329 4.47 9.37 -3.58
N ILE A 330 4.92 8.48 -2.68
CA ILE A 330 4.14 7.31 -2.27
C ILE A 330 2.88 7.73 -1.51
N PHE A 331 2.97 8.70 -0.61
CA PHE A 331 1.80 9.27 0.08
C PHE A 331 0.75 9.82 -0.90
N MET A 332 1.19 10.62 -1.88
CA MET A 332 0.28 11.14 -2.91
C MET A 332 -0.32 10.04 -3.78
N THR A 333 0.48 9.03 -4.15
CA THR A 333 0.00 7.90 -4.96
C THR A 333 -1.07 7.10 -4.21
N VAL A 334 -0.80 6.72 -2.95
CA VAL A 334 -1.77 6.01 -2.12
C VAL A 334 -2.99 6.88 -1.87
N GLY A 335 -2.82 8.14 -1.51
CA GLY A 335 -3.93 9.08 -1.31
C GLY A 335 -4.81 9.23 -2.56
N SER A 336 -4.21 9.27 -3.74
CA SER A 336 -4.95 9.32 -5.02
C SER A 336 -5.70 8.03 -5.31
N VAL A 337 -5.07 6.86 -5.10
CA VAL A 337 -5.76 5.56 -5.22
C VAL A 337 -6.95 5.50 -4.27
N LEU A 338 -6.78 5.98 -3.04
CA LEU A 338 -7.85 6.01 -2.04
C LEU A 338 -8.98 6.98 -2.39
N ALA A 339 -8.64 8.19 -2.81
CA ALA A 339 -9.64 9.16 -3.26
C ALA A 339 -10.44 8.62 -4.46
N PHE A 340 -9.76 7.97 -5.41
CA PHE A 340 -10.39 7.31 -6.53
C PHE A 340 -11.31 6.18 -6.06
N SER A 341 -10.84 5.29 -5.17
CA SER A 341 -11.66 4.21 -4.61
C SER A 341 -12.91 4.72 -3.88
N VAL A 342 -12.80 5.79 -3.09
CA VAL A 342 -13.94 6.38 -2.36
C VAL A 342 -14.94 7.04 -3.31
N LEU A 343 -14.46 7.81 -4.29
CA LEU A 343 -15.31 8.42 -5.32
C LEU A 343 -16.09 7.34 -6.08
N PHE A 344 -15.39 6.28 -6.46
CA PHE A 344 -15.96 5.16 -7.18
C PHE A 344 -17.01 4.42 -6.34
N MET A 345 -16.72 4.18 -5.07
CA MET A 345 -17.67 3.60 -4.10
C MET A 345 -18.93 4.47 -3.95
N TYR A 346 -18.75 5.79 -3.82
CA TYR A 346 -19.85 6.74 -3.72
C TYR A 346 -20.72 6.76 -4.99
N ALA A 347 -20.12 6.68 -6.17
CA ALA A 347 -20.84 6.57 -7.42
C ALA A 347 -21.70 5.31 -7.49
N GLY A 348 -21.17 4.16 -7.06
CA GLY A 348 -21.95 2.91 -6.95
C GLY A 348 -23.10 3.02 -5.95
N TYR A 349 -22.87 3.66 -4.80
CA TYR A 349 -23.96 3.92 -3.85
C TYR A 349 -25.05 4.80 -4.45
N LEU A 350 -24.70 5.86 -5.19
CA LEU A 350 -25.68 6.73 -5.84
C LEU A 350 -26.49 6.01 -6.90
N SER A 351 -25.88 5.12 -7.71
CA SER A 351 -26.64 4.35 -8.70
C SER A 351 -27.66 3.44 -8.02
N MET A 352 -27.28 2.79 -6.93
CA MET A 352 -28.18 1.95 -6.14
C MET A 352 -29.37 2.73 -5.56
N VAL A 353 -29.14 3.94 -5.04
CA VAL A 353 -30.23 4.81 -4.55
C VAL A 353 -31.11 5.30 -5.69
N SER A 354 -30.51 5.68 -6.82
CA SER A 354 -31.24 6.10 -8.02
C SER A 354 -32.15 5.00 -8.54
N ASP A 355 -31.67 3.77 -8.59
CA ASP A 355 -32.45 2.61 -9.06
C ASP A 355 -33.57 2.28 -8.07
N ALA A 356 -33.33 2.35 -6.76
CA ALA A 356 -34.35 2.16 -5.74
C ALA A 356 -35.47 3.23 -5.79
N LEU A 357 -35.10 4.49 -6.07
CA LEU A 357 -36.05 5.59 -6.26
C LEU A 357 -36.84 5.44 -7.58
N SER A 358 -36.18 4.98 -8.66
CA SER A 358 -36.80 4.76 -9.97
C SER A 358 -37.72 3.54 -9.97
N GLY A 359 -37.42 2.51 -9.16
CA GLY A 359 -38.32 1.38 -8.95
C GLY A 359 -39.65 1.78 -8.30
N HIS A 360 -39.63 2.77 -7.40
CA HIS A 360 -40.86 3.29 -6.76
C HIS A 360 -41.70 4.19 -7.68
N SER A 361 -41.10 4.86 -8.67
CA SER A 361 -41.89 5.65 -9.63
C SER A 361 -42.62 4.75 -10.65
N LEU A 362 -42.00 3.64 -11.06
CA LEU A 362 -42.62 2.64 -11.94
C LEU A 362 -43.81 1.94 -11.29
N THR A 363 -43.74 1.61 -9.99
CA THR A 363 -44.87 1.00 -9.28
C THR A 363 -46.05 1.94 -9.08
N LEU A 364 -45.83 3.23 -8.82
CA LEU A 364 -46.92 4.21 -8.71
C LEU A 364 -47.66 4.43 -10.03
N GLU A 365 -46.95 4.42 -11.16
CA GLU A 365 -47.55 4.56 -12.49
C GLU A 365 -48.30 3.27 -12.91
N GLN A 366 -47.73 2.10 -12.58
CA GLN A 366 -48.39 0.80 -12.78
C GLN A 366 -49.63 0.64 -11.89
N ILE A 367 -49.55 0.98 -10.60
CA ILE A 367 -50.72 0.96 -9.70
C ILE A 367 -51.80 1.93 -10.19
N ARG A 368 -51.41 3.12 -10.69
CA ARG A 368 -52.36 4.06 -11.28
C ARG A 368 -53.00 3.53 -12.56
N ALA A 369 -52.24 2.85 -13.41
CA ALA A 369 -52.75 2.22 -14.63
C ALA A 369 -53.71 1.06 -14.32
N ASP A 370 -53.34 0.19 -13.38
CA ASP A 370 -54.16 -0.95 -12.95
C ASP A 370 -55.46 -0.49 -12.28
N GLN A 371 -55.40 0.55 -11.46
CA GLN A 371 -56.59 1.17 -10.85
C GLN A 371 -57.50 1.81 -11.89
N VAL A 372 -56.96 2.44 -12.93
CA VAL A 372 -57.75 3.00 -14.05
C VAL A 372 -58.41 1.88 -14.86
N GLU A 373 -57.74 0.75 -15.06
CA GLU A 373 -58.28 -0.41 -15.77
C GLU A 373 -59.35 -1.17 -14.96
N LEU A 374 -59.15 -1.33 -13.65
CA LEU A 374 -60.14 -1.84 -12.69
C LEU A 374 -61.37 -0.91 -12.60
N THR A 375 -61.17 0.40 -12.63
CA THR A 375 -62.28 1.37 -12.61
C THR A 375 -63.05 1.33 -13.94
N ARG A 376 -62.36 1.13 -15.07
CA ARG A 376 -62.97 0.99 -16.40
C ARG A 376 -63.76 -0.30 -16.56
N SER A 377 -63.28 -1.41 -16.01
CA SER A 377 -63.99 -2.70 -16.01
C SER A 377 -65.22 -2.66 -15.10
N ALA A 378 -65.13 -2.00 -13.94
CA ALA A 378 -66.29 -1.77 -13.06
C ALA A 378 -67.36 -0.87 -13.71
N LEU A 379 -66.97 0.13 -14.51
CA LEU A 379 -67.88 1.03 -15.23
C LEU A 379 -68.50 0.42 -16.50
N THR A 380 -67.97 -0.71 -17.00
CA THR A 380 -68.46 -1.38 -18.23
C THR A 380 -69.21 -2.69 -17.96
N ALA A 381 -69.31 -3.11 -16.70
CA ALA A 381 -70.17 -4.21 -16.30
C ALA A 381 -71.66 -3.83 -16.52
N PRO A 382 -72.47 -4.66 -17.21
CA PRO A 382 -73.88 -4.37 -17.40
C PRO A 382 -74.58 -4.32 -16.03
N ALA A 383 -75.36 -3.26 -15.81
CA ALA A 383 -76.14 -3.09 -14.59
C ALA A 383 -76.98 -4.34 -14.30
N PRO A 384 -76.93 -4.92 -13.09
CA PRO A 384 -77.80 -6.04 -12.74
C PRO A 384 -79.26 -5.59 -12.83
N SER A 385 -80.08 -6.38 -13.50
CA SER A 385 -81.53 -6.20 -13.55
C SER A 385 -82.11 -6.18 -12.14
N LEU A 386 -83.01 -5.23 -11.88
CA LEU A 386 -83.72 -4.97 -10.62
C LEU A 386 -84.69 -6.09 -10.17
N SER A 387 -84.31 -7.36 -10.28
CA SER A 387 -85.14 -8.52 -9.92
C SER A 387 -84.50 -9.53 -8.97
N GLU A 388 -83.32 -9.25 -8.40
CA GLU A 388 -82.62 -10.15 -7.47
C GLU A 388 -82.22 -9.51 -6.12
N LEU A 389 -82.78 -8.35 -5.78
CA LEU A 389 -82.48 -7.64 -4.52
C LEU A 389 -83.59 -7.74 -3.46
N ASP A 390 -84.41 -8.79 -3.51
CA ASP A 390 -85.56 -8.94 -2.60
C ASP A 390 -85.62 -10.33 -1.94
N THR A 391 -84.50 -10.81 -1.41
CA THR A 391 -84.48 -11.92 -0.44
C THR A 391 -83.25 -11.83 0.47
N SER A 392 -83.23 -10.88 1.41
CA SER A 392 -82.57 -11.04 2.72
C SER A 392 -82.63 -9.74 3.52
N GLU A 393 -83.83 -9.31 3.93
CA GLU A 393 -83.98 -8.45 5.10
C GLU A 393 -85.32 -8.74 5.76
N ASN A 394 -85.34 -9.80 6.57
CA ASN A 394 -86.38 -10.00 7.56
C ASN A 394 -85.70 -10.16 8.92
N GLY A 395 -85.64 -9.05 9.66
CA GLY A 395 -84.97 -8.91 10.94
C GLY A 395 -85.39 -7.59 11.58
N GLU A 396 -86.67 -7.49 11.92
CA GLU A 396 -87.30 -6.35 12.59
C GLU A 396 -86.61 -5.93 13.91
N ARG A 397 -86.41 -4.61 13.99
CA ARG A 397 -86.76 -3.68 15.09
C ARG A 397 -86.06 -3.83 16.45
N ALA A 398 -85.31 -2.78 16.83
CA ALA A 398 -85.78 -1.75 17.79
C ALA A 398 -84.65 -0.75 18.09
N ASN A 399 -84.85 0.55 17.78
CA ASN A 399 -85.07 1.63 18.75
C ASN A 399 -84.82 3.00 18.07
N GLU A 400 -85.86 3.82 17.99
CA GLU A 400 -85.78 5.23 17.58
C GLU A 400 -85.24 6.08 18.74
N ALA A 401 -84.44 7.10 18.42
CA ALA A 401 -84.68 8.51 18.80
C ALA A 401 -83.37 9.30 18.99
N SER A 402 -82.94 10.03 17.94
CA SER A 402 -82.50 11.43 18.05
C SER A 402 -82.30 11.96 16.64
N GLY A 403 -83.06 13.01 16.30
CA GLY A 403 -83.06 13.60 14.97
C GLY A 403 -81.74 14.28 14.62
N GLU A 404 -81.21 13.87 13.48
CA GLU A 404 -80.42 14.70 12.57
C GLU A 404 -80.59 14.08 11.18
N GLU A 405 -81.15 14.84 10.25
CA GLU A 405 -81.39 14.44 8.86
C GLU A 405 -80.04 14.33 8.14
N PRO A 406 -79.55 13.14 7.73
CA PRO A 406 -78.29 13.06 7.02
C PRO A 406 -78.51 13.50 5.57
N ALA A 407 -77.83 14.58 5.18
CA ALA A 407 -77.82 15.08 3.82
C ALA A 407 -77.53 13.97 2.81
N LYS A 408 -78.49 13.76 1.90
CA LYS A 408 -78.38 12.85 0.73
C LYS A 408 -77.05 13.08 0.01
N PRO A 409 -76.14 12.09 -0.10
CA PRO A 409 -74.93 12.25 -0.90
C PRO A 409 -75.31 12.35 -2.37
N LYS A 410 -75.01 13.51 -2.98
CA LYS A 410 -75.39 13.90 -4.34
C LYS A 410 -74.62 13.17 -5.45
N ASN A 411 -73.99 12.04 -5.14
CA ASN A 411 -73.25 11.25 -6.11
C ASN A 411 -73.10 9.79 -5.63
N PRO A 412 -73.68 8.79 -6.33
CA PRO A 412 -73.57 7.37 -5.94
C PRO A 412 -72.11 6.89 -5.88
N ILE A 413 -71.20 7.53 -6.62
CA ILE A 413 -69.76 7.22 -6.64
C ILE A 413 -69.09 7.53 -5.29
N ILE A 414 -69.53 8.59 -4.59
CA ILE A 414 -68.95 8.98 -3.30
C ILE A 414 -69.41 8.02 -2.20
N ALA A 415 -70.67 7.59 -2.24
CA ALA A 415 -71.20 6.59 -1.31
C ALA A 415 -70.52 5.22 -1.47
N THR A 416 -70.28 4.77 -2.71
CA THR A 416 -69.56 3.51 -2.98
C THR A 416 -68.08 3.60 -2.58
N ARG A 417 -67.42 4.74 -2.83
CA ARG A 417 -66.05 4.99 -2.39
C ARG A 417 -65.94 4.93 -0.87
N ASP A 418 -66.84 5.62 -0.16
CA ASP A 418 -66.78 5.70 1.30
C ASP A 418 -67.14 4.35 1.94
N ALA A 419 -68.02 3.55 1.32
CA ALA A 419 -68.29 2.18 1.73
C ALA A 419 -67.09 1.23 1.49
N MET A 420 -66.41 1.32 0.34
CA MET A 420 -65.20 0.53 0.05
C MET A 420 -64.02 0.91 0.95
N VAL A 421 -63.84 2.21 1.24
CA VAL A 421 -62.81 2.68 2.16
C VAL A 421 -63.11 2.19 3.58
N LYS A 422 -64.37 2.23 4.00
CA LYS A 422 -64.78 1.70 5.31
C LYS A 422 -64.57 0.19 5.41
N ASP A 423 -64.94 -0.58 4.38
CA ASP A 423 -64.73 -2.03 4.31
C ASP A 423 -63.24 -2.39 4.32
N PHE A 424 -62.40 -1.65 3.58
CA PHE A 424 -60.95 -1.84 3.56
C PHE A 424 -60.31 -1.55 4.93
N VAL A 425 -60.76 -0.50 5.62
CA VAL A 425 -60.27 -0.15 6.97
C VAL A 425 -60.76 -1.17 8.02
N GLU A 426 -61.99 -1.66 7.90
CA GLU A 426 -62.58 -2.60 8.86
C GLU A 426 -62.13 -4.06 8.66
N ASN A 427 -61.72 -4.47 7.45
CA ASN A 427 -61.40 -5.88 7.14
C ASN A 427 -59.92 -6.15 6.83
N ASN A 428 -59.05 -5.14 6.78
CA ASN A 428 -57.62 -5.33 6.53
C ASN A 428 -56.81 -5.36 7.84
N GLU A 429 -56.35 -6.56 8.24
CA GLU A 429 -55.59 -6.76 9.49
C GLU A 429 -54.27 -5.98 9.52
N ASP A 430 -53.59 -5.83 8.37
CA ASP A 430 -52.33 -5.08 8.27
C ASP A 430 -52.55 -3.58 8.53
N PHE A 431 -53.71 -3.04 8.12
CA PHE A 431 -54.07 -1.64 8.36
C PHE A 431 -54.42 -1.40 9.84
N LYS A 432 -55.17 -2.31 10.48
CA LYS A 432 -55.43 -2.25 11.93
C LYS A 432 -54.14 -2.36 12.75
N GLN A 433 -53.19 -3.18 12.29
CA GLN A 433 -51.88 -3.32 12.92
C GLN A 433 -51.05 -2.04 12.76
N PHE A 434 -51.07 -1.42 11.58
CA PHE A 434 -50.41 -0.15 11.33
C PHE A 434 -51.02 1.02 12.12
N GLU A 435 -52.35 1.10 12.20
CA GLU A 435 -53.07 2.12 12.99
C GLU A 435 -52.81 1.96 14.49
N SER A 436 -52.75 0.72 14.99
CA SER A 436 -52.33 0.38 16.35
C SER A 436 -50.91 0.87 16.63
N ILE A 437 -49.95 0.54 15.77
CA ILE A 437 -48.55 0.96 15.91
C ILE A 437 -48.42 2.49 15.87
N TYR A 438 -49.16 3.15 14.99
CA TYR A 438 -49.16 4.62 14.87
C TYR A 438 -49.76 5.31 16.11
N LYS A 439 -50.86 4.78 16.67
CA LYS A 439 -51.46 5.25 17.93
C LYS A 439 -50.52 5.01 19.13
N THR A 440 -49.80 3.90 19.16
CA THR A 440 -48.79 3.59 20.20
C THR A 440 -47.57 4.49 20.10
N LEU A 441 -47.08 4.79 18.89
CA LEU A 441 -45.99 5.76 18.64
C LEU A 441 -46.36 7.18 19.07
N GLY A 442 -47.63 7.58 18.94
CA GLY A 442 -48.13 8.87 19.42
C GLY A 442 -48.08 9.04 20.95
N ARG A 443 -47.96 7.95 21.72
CA ARG A 443 -47.88 7.93 23.19
C ARG A 443 -46.48 7.63 23.73
N TYR A 444 -45.46 7.68 22.87
CA TYR A 444 -44.07 7.29 23.22
C TYR A 444 -43.49 8.04 24.43
N ASN A 445 -43.83 9.32 24.61
CA ASN A 445 -43.34 10.11 25.74
C ASN A 445 -44.05 9.83 27.08
N GLU A 446 -45.05 8.95 27.09
CA GLU A 446 -45.88 8.64 28.26
C GLU A 446 -45.71 7.19 28.75
N MET A 447 -44.82 6.40 28.14
CA MET A 447 -44.63 4.96 28.39
C MET A 447 -43.21 4.64 28.83
N THR A 448 -43.04 3.59 29.64
CA THR A 448 -41.71 3.05 29.95
C THR A 448 -41.21 2.16 28.79
N PRO A 449 -39.89 2.00 28.60
CA PRO A 449 -39.33 1.25 27.45
C PRO A 449 -39.81 -0.20 27.31
N ASP A 450 -40.08 -0.88 28.43
CA ASP A 450 -40.52 -2.28 28.43
C ASP A 450 -42.02 -2.40 28.04
N GLU A 451 -42.86 -1.45 28.44
CA GLU A 451 -44.28 -1.38 28.05
C GLU A 451 -44.46 -1.10 26.55
N PHE A 452 -43.54 -0.33 25.96
CA PHE A 452 -43.55 -0.06 24.52
C PHE A 452 -43.18 -1.31 23.71
N LEU A 453 -42.24 -2.13 24.20
CA LEU A 453 -41.79 -3.35 23.51
C LEU A 453 -42.85 -4.45 23.51
N ASP A 454 -43.61 -4.60 24.60
CA ASP A 454 -44.74 -5.54 24.65
C ASP A 454 -45.92 -5.10 23.75
N ALA A 455 -46.14 -3.79 23.59
CA ALA A 455 -47.24 -3.26 22.77
C ALA A 455 -47.05 -3.40 21.25
N ILE A 456 -45.81 -3.64 20.77
CA ILE A 456 -45.48 -3.77 19.34
C ILE A 456 -45.13 -5.20 18.93
N ALA A 457 -45.20 -6.17 19.84
CA ALA A 457 -44.91 -7.57 19.56
C ALA A 457 -46.06 -8.24 18.76
N PRO A 458 -45.78 -8.98 17.68
CA PRO A 458 -46.82 -9.67 16.89
C PRO A 458 -47.45 -10.83 17.67
N ALA A 459 -48.76 -11.02 17.54
CA ALA A 459 -49.49 -12.09 18.22
C ALA A 459 -48.97 -13.49 17.84
N PRO A 460 -48.91 -14.46 18.78
CA PRO A 460 -48.40 -15.80 18.50
C PRO A 460 -49.35 -16.56 17.54
N ALA A 461 -48.76 -17.31 16.61
CA ALA A 461 -49.46 -18.03 15.55
C ALA A 461 -50.50 -19.06 16.08
N PRO A 462 -51.65 -19.25 15.41
CA PRO A 462 -52.66 -20.22 15.83
C PRO A 462 -52.15 -21.66 15.64
N GLN A 463 -52.35 -22.51 16.66
CA GLN A 463 -51.98 -23.93 16.61
C GLN A 463 -52.79 -24.70 15.54
N PRO A 464 -52.19 -25.66 14.82
CA PRO A 464 -52.90 -26.44 13.81
C PRO A 464 -53.98 -27.34 14.42
N ARG A 465 -55.18 -27.36 13.80
CA ARG A 465 -56.30 -28.25 14.16
C ARG A 465 -55.90 -29.73 13.98
N PRO A 466 -56.32 -30.65 14.87
CA PRO A 466 -56.01 -32.07 14.74
C PRO A 466 -56.75 -32.70 13.54
N VAL A 467 -56.01 -33.46 12.74
CA VAL A 467 -56.53 -34.29 11.65
C VAL A 467 -57.19 -35.55 12.26
N PRO A 468 -58.39 -35.99 11.84
CA PRO A 468 -58.97 -37.24 12.33
C PRO A 468 -58.24 -38.46 11.73
N SER A 469 -57.73 -39.33 12.59
CA SER A 469 -57.11 -40.62 12.20
C SER A 469 -58.12 -41.58 11.56
N PRO A 470 -57.71 -42.37 10.55
CA PRO A 470 -58.52 -43.48 10.06
C PRO A 470 -58.51 -44.65 11.06
N ALA A 471 -59.67 -45.31 11.19
CA ALA A 471 -59.88 -46.45 12.08
C ALA A 471 -58.94 -47.63 11.78
N PRO A 472 -58.38 -48.33 12.80
CA PRO A 472 -57.65 -49.57 12.59
C PRO A 472 -58.59 -50.78 12.67
N GLN A 473 -58.47 -51.67 11.70
CA GLN A 473 -59.03 -53.02 11.74
C GLN A 473 -58.14 -53.91 12.63
N GLY A 474 -58.79 -54.66 13.54
CA GLY A 474 -58.51 -56.06 13.86
C GLY A 474 -57.15 -56.49 14.42
N GLU A 475 -57.17 -56.91 15.70
CA GLU A 475 -56.54 -58.12 16.27
C GLU A 475 -55.04 -58.41 16.01
N SER A 476 -54.22 -58.39 17.07
CA SER A 476 -53.93 -59.59 17.88
C SER A 476 -52.70 -59.40 18.79
N ALA A 477 -52.90 -59.67 20.08
CA ALA A 477 -52.05 -60.31 21.11
C ALA A 477 -50.51 -60.38 21.01
N GLY A 478 -49.85 -60.22 22.17
CA GLY A 478 -48.46 -60.64 22.47
C GLY A 478 -47.63 -59.48 23.04
N GLU A 479 -47.66 -59.15 24.34
CA GLU A 479 -46.96 -59.80 25.47
C GLU A 479 -45.41 -59.73 25.43
N GLU A 480 -44.86 -59.16 26.51
CA GLU A 480 -43.52 -59.35 27.12
C GLU A 480 -42.23 -58.63 26.63
N GLY A 481 -41.48 -58.14 27.62
CA GLY A 481 -40.02 -57.89 27.61
C GLY A 481 -39.63 -56.41 27.70
N GLU A 482 -39.62 -55.74 28.85
CA GLU A 482 -38.64 -55.82 29.95
C GLU A 482 -37.16 -55.69 29.57
N ARG A 483 -36.50 -54.69 30.21
CA ARG A 483 -35.06 -54.43 30.48
C ARG A 483 -34.50 -53.18 29.80
N GLU A 484 -33.67 -52.34 30.41
CA GLU A 484 -33.20 -52.04 31.78
C GLU A 484 -32.17 -50.91 31.60
N GLY A 485 -31.90 -50.11 32.64
CA GLY A 485 -30.68 -49.28 32.76
C GLY A 485 -30.91 -47.76 32.66
N SER A 486 -31.23 -47.06 33.77
CA SER A 486 -30.27 -46.51 34.77
C SER A 486 -29.52 -45.28 34.22
N SER A 487 -29.81 -44.04 34.68
CA SER A 487 -29.20 -43.40 35.89
C SER A 487 -27.67 -43.36 35.77
N SER A 488 -26.94 -42.25 35.87
CA SER A 488 -26.95 -41.05 36.74
C SER A 488 -26.06 -40.00 36.02
N ASP A 489 -26.00 -38.69 36.26
CA ASP A 489 -26.28 -37.78 37.38
C ASP A 489 -26.66 -36.40 36.82
#